data_AF-A0A7C5UWX3-F1
#
_entry.id   AF-A0A7C5UWX3-F1
#
_cell.length_a   1.000
_cell.length_b   1.000
_cell.length_c   1.000
_cell.angle_alpha   90.00
_cell.angle_beta   90.00
_cell.angle_gamma   90.00
#
_symmetry.space_group_name_H-M   'P 1'
#
loop_
_entity.id
_entity.type
_entity.pdbx_description
1 polymer ?
#
loop_
_entity_poly.entity_id
_entity_poly.type
_entity_poly.pdbx_seq_one_letter_code
_entity_poly.pdbx_strand_id
1 'polypeptide(L)'
;MSVPKRGATILKPAINRILAGIILALCMEGGRGLAQTSEPGAPSPTHAQQFSRIPPNQVLTAIAAARKAIQSNPNSPQAYLSLGIALWSGGRPEAALKSIREALRLDPRFSAAWLEEGLIANDEGRFAEATEYYQKAIEANPQNSSARLELALAQFREGNFAAAKSQIEAILKADPTHASALNCMGLLQLQSGHLHEAVESFRQAVRQKPDFEAAQMNLATTLLQLGDAEGARTAFQVVLQQDPNKSKAVYGLARALSRLGDKTQADLMFARARKLMADQTSELRARDDDNRGLKLWNAGNLDAAAAAFRSAIAEDASFADAHNNLGGVLWQLGQKKVAIQEFAEAVRSQPDFAKAHNNLGSALFAEGDVTGAIREFRAAISFQPGLITAHLNLGMALMRANDTRQAENEFRNILLIDPMSAVAHFELGYALALEAHDEIKHGLELDPALTNAAPEIIHALAVIEHVIGRDPTKSK
;
A
#
# COMPACT_ATOMS: atom_id res chain seq x y z
N MET A 1 35.06 -3.91 -56.42
CA MET A 1 35.28 -4.72 -55.20
C MET A 1 34.55 -4.06 -54.04
N SER A 2 33.59 -4.78 -53.46
CA SER A 2 32.61 -4.30 -52.48
C SER A 2 33.15 -4.25 -51.05
N VAL A 3 32.93 -3.13 -50.37
CA VAL A 3 33.18 -2.97 -48.92
C VAL A 3 32.08 -3.68 -48.12
N PRO A 4 32.40 -4.50 -47.10
CA PRO A 4 31.39 -5.26 -46.37
C PRO A 4 30.68 -4.41 -45.30
N LYS A 5 29.35 -4.36 -45.38
CA LYS A 5 28.47 -3.85 -44.31
C LYS A 5 28.43 -4.85 -43.14
N ARG A 6 29.36 -4.74 -42.19
CA ARG A 6 29.25 -5.39 -40.86
C ARG A 6 29.08 -4.30 -39.81
N GLY A 7 27.84 -4.08 -39.38
CA GLY A 7 27.50 -3.10 -38.34
C GLY A 7 26.00 -2.99 -38.06
N ALA A 8 25.14 -3.32 -39.04
CA ALA A 8 23.68 -3.18 -38.89
C ALA A 8 22.99 -4.39 -38.22
N THR A 9 23.62 -5.56 -38.16
CA THR A 9 22.96 -6.81 -37.72
C THR A 9 22.99 -7.03 -36.21
N ILE A 10 23.92 -6.37 -35.49
CA ILE A 10 24.07 -6.50 -34.03
C ILE A 10 23.31 -5.41 -33.26
N LEU A 11 22.94 -4.30 -33.92
CA LEU A 11 22.14 -3.22 -33.31
C LEU A 11 20.65 -3.59 -33.16
N LYS A 12 20.08 -4.39 -34.07
CA LYS A 12 18.63 -4.73 -34.04
C LYS A 12 18.19 -5.49 -32.77
N PRO A 13 18.92 -6.52 -32.28
CA PRO A 13 18.57 -7.20 -31.04
C PRO A 13 18.72 -6.32 -29.80
N ALA A 14 19.73 -5.43 -29.77
CA ALA A 14 19.94 -4.49 -28.67
C ALA A 14 18.87 -3.39 -28.64
N ILE A 15 18.50 -2.84 -29.79
CA ILE A 15 17.40 -1.89 -29.95
C ILE A 15 16.05 -2.54 -29.61
N ASN A 16 15.82 -3.80 -30.00
CA ASN A 16 14.61 -4.53 -29.62
C ASN A 16 14.55 -4.87 -28.12
N ARG A 17 15.70 -5.09 -27.44
CA ARG A 17 15.75 -5.25 -25.98
C ARG A 17 15.49 -3.94 -25.24
N ILE A 18 16.01 -2.82 -25.75
CA ILE A 18 15.76 -1.48 -25.20
C ILE A 18 14.30 -1.07 -25.44
N LEU A 19 13.76 -1.31 -26.63
CA LEU A 19 12.34 -1.07 -26.96
C LEU A 19 11.42 -2.00 -26.17
N ALA A 20 11.78 -3.27 -25.95
CA ALA A 20 11.02 -4.19 -25.09
C ALA A 20 11.01 -3.74 -23.63
N GLY A 21 12.13 -3.23 -23.12
CA GLY A 21 12.22 -2.65 -21.77
C GLY A 21 11.43 -1.36 -21.63
N ILE A 22 11.41 -0.51 -22.67
CA ILE A 22 10.63 0.72 -22.71
C ILE A 22 9.13 0.40 -22.88
N ILE A 23 8.75 -0.57 -23.72
CA ILE A 23 7.37 -1.03 -23.87
C ILE A 23 6.89 -1.71 -22.57
N LEU A 24 7.73 -2.48 -21.87
CA LEU A 24 7.43 -2.99 -20.53
C LEU A 24 7.18 -1.87 -19.51
N ALA A 25 8.05 -0.85 -19.48
CA ALA A 25 7.89 0.31 -18.59
C ALA A 25 6.68 1.18 -18.95
N LEU A 26 6.26 1.19 -20.22
CA LEU A 26 5.08 1.90 -20.68
C LEU A 26 3.77 1.12 -20.45
N CYS A 27 3.83 -0.21 -20.39
CA CYS A 27 2.66 -1.09 -20.26
C CYS A 27 2.45 -1.66 -18.84
N MET A 28 3.45 -1.65 -17.96
CA MET A 28 3.41 -2.32 -16.64
C MET A 28 3.60 -1.41 -15.42
N GLU A 29 3.55 -0.09 -15.57
CA GLU A 29 3.55 0.84 -14.43
C GLU A 29 2.18 0.92 -13.72
N GLY A 30 1.56 -0.24 -13.50
CA GLY A 30 0.67 -0.51 -12.36
C GLY A 30 1.40 -1.24 -11.22
N GLY A 31 2.73 -1.32 -11.28
CA GLY A 31 3.55 -1.97 -10.27
C GLY A 31 5.02 -1.86 -10.62
N ARG A 32 5.63 -0.71 -10.32
CA ARG A 32 7.07 -0.54 -10.03
C ARG A 32 7.34 0.92 -9.69
N GLY A 33 7.39 1.18 -8.39
CA GLY A 33 8.38 2.12 -7.87
C GLY A 33 9.76 1.59 -8.27
N LEU A 34 10.63 2.49 -8.69
CA LEU A 34 12.03 2.18 -8.94
C LEU A 34 12.65 1.64 -7.64
N ALA A 35 12.85 0.33 -7.56
CA ALA A 35 13.66 -0.28 -6.52
C ALA A 35 15.13 0.10 -6.78
N GLN A 36 15.54 1.23 -6.21
CA GLN A 36 16.94 1.46 -5.88
C GLN A 36 17.30 0.53 -4.72
N THR A 37 18.50 -0.01 -4.79
CA THR A 37 19.10 -0.91 -3.79
C THR A 37 19.17 -0.25 -2.42
N SER A 38 18.45 -0.78 -1.43
CA SER A 38 18.76 -0.64 -0.01
C SER A 38 18.08 -1.74 0.81
N GLU A 39 18.87 -2.50 1.57
CA GLU A 39 18.40 -3.45 2.60
C GLU A 39 17.82 -2.72 3.85
N PRO A 40 17.42 -3.46 4.89
CA PRO A 40 16.04 -3.61 5.36
C PRO A 40 15.64 -2.45 6.29
N GLY A 41 14.91 -1.49 5.76
CA GLY A 41 14.04 -0.59 6.53
C GLY A 41 12.60 -0.89 6.13
N ALA A 42 11.69 -0.93 7.10
CA ALA A 42 10.28 -1.33 6.97
C ALA A 42 9.62 -0.95 5.62
N PRO A 43 8.77 -1.82 5.03
CA PRO A 43 8.20 -1.59 3.71
C PRO A 43 7.49 -0.25 3.64
N SER A 44 7.86 0.56 2.64
CA SER A 44 7.15 1.78 2.28
C SER A 44 5.68 1.44 1.94
N PRO A 45 4.69 2.17 2.49
CA PRO A 45 3.27 1.78 2.46
C PRO A 45 2.61 1.82 1.08
N THR A 46 3.32 2.21 0.03
CA THR A 46 2.77 2.45 -1.31
C THR A 46 2.50 1.17 -2.12
N HIS A 47 3.02 0.00 -1.75
CA HIS A 47 2.70 -1.25 -2.47
C HIS A 47 1.56 -2.06 -1.81
N ALA A 48 1.43 -2.04 -0.49
CA ALA A 48 0.33 -2.73 0.20
C ALA A 48 -1.05 -2.11 -0.06
N GLN A 49 -1.12 -0.81 -0.41
CA GLN A 49 -2.38 -0.09 -0.63
C GLN A 49 -2.98 -0.29 -2.03
N GLN A 50 -2.16 -0.46 -3.08
CA GLN A 50 -2.68 -0.59 -4.46
C GLN A 50 -3.36 -1.95 -4.74
N PHE A 51 -3.11 -2.97 -3.91
CA PHE A 51 -3.71 -4.30 -4.04
C PHE A 51 -4.45 -4.78 -2.79
N SER A 52 -4.77 -3.86 -1.85
CA SER A 52 -5.54 -4.24 -0.66
C SER A 52 -6.94 -4.71 -1.07
N ARG A 53 -7.17 -6.03 -1.01
CA ARG A 53 -8.45 -6.66 -1.37
C ARG A 53 -9.52 -6.43 -0.32
N ILE A 54 -9.15 -5.91 0.85
CA ILE A 54 -10.05 -5.61 1.97
C ILE A 54 -10.09 -4.11 2.15
N PRO A 55 -11.26 -3.45 1.96
CA PRO A 55 -11.41 -2.03 2.24
C PRO A 55 -10.89 -1.70 3.65
N PRO A 56 -10.22 -0.54 3.87
CA PRO A 56 -9.64 -0.21 5.16
C PRO A 56 -10.63 -0.44 6.31
N ASN A 57 -11.83 0.11 6.23
CA ASN A 57 -12.88 -0.02 7.24
C ASN A 57 -13.34 -1.47 7.56
N GLN A 58 -12.92 -2.48 6.79
CA GLN A 58 -13.21 -3.89 7.03
C GLN A 58 -12.01 -4.68 7.56
N VAL A 59 -10.81 -4.11 7.62
CA VAL A 59 -9.59 -4.81 8.03
C VAL A 59 -9.72 -5.45 9.41
N LEU A 60 -10.15 -4.68 10.42
CA LEU A 60 -10.32 -5.20 11.78
C LEU A 60 -11.39 -6.30 11.82
N THR A 61 -12.54 -6.09 11.17
CA THR A 61 -13.60 -7.10 11.09
C THR A 61 -13.12 -8.39 10.41
N ALA A 62 -12.31 -8.29 9.35
CA ALA A 62 -11.74 -9.44 8.66
C ALA A 62 -10.75 -10.20 9.54
N ILE A 63 -9.88 -9.51 10.29
CA ILE A 63 -8.98 -10.13 11.27
C ILE A 63 -9.80 -10.86 12.35
N ALA A 64 -10.84 -10.22 12.90
CA ALA A 64 -11.72 -10.83 13.90
C ALA A 64 -12.42 -12.09 13.39
N ALA A 65 -13.00 -12.02 12.20
CA ALA A 65 -13.69 -13.16 11.57
C ALA A 65 -12.71 -14.32 11.34
N ALA A 66 -11.52 -14.04 10.81
CA ALA A 66 -10.51 -15.06 10.55
C ALA A 66 -10.01 -15.71 11.84
N ARG A 67 -9.75 -14.94 12.90
CA ARG A 67 -9.36 -15.48 14.21
C ARG A 67 -10.46 -16.32 14.84
N LYS A 68 -11.72 -15.89 14.76
CA LYS A 68 -12.87 -16.69 15.23
C LYS A 68 -12.99 -18.00 14.45
N ALA A 69 -12.74 -17.99 13.15
CA ALA A 69 -12.72 -19.19 12.33
C ALA A 69 -11.59 -20.15 12.75
N ILE A 70 -10.39 -19.63 13.03
CA ILE A 70 -9.27 -20.42 13.55
C ILE A 70 -9.60 -21.00 14.94
N GLN A 71 -10.22 -20.23 15.83
CA GLN A 71 -10.63 -20.72 17.15
C GLN A 71 -11.65 -21.85 17.04
N SER A 72 -12.58 -21.75 16.09
CA SER A 72 -13.62 -22.76 15.86
C SER A 72 -13.06 -24.01 15.18
N ASN A 73 -12.09 -23.84 14.28
CA ASN A 73 -11.40 -24.92 13.58
C ASN A 73 -9.90 -24.59 13.40
N PRO A 74 -9.04 -25.01 14.35
CA PRO A 74 -7.61 -24.74 14.31
C PRO A 74 -6.86 -25.41 13.15
N ASN A 75 -7.49 -26.33 12.43
CA ASN A 75 -6.91 -27.05 11.30
C ASN A 75 -7.50 -26.59 9.95
N SER A 76 -7.96 -25.33 9.85
CA SER A 76 -8.51 -24.77 8.61
C SER A 76 -7.46 -23.94 7.85
N PRO A 77 -6.84 -24.45 6.76
CA PRO A 77 -5.92 -23.66 5.93
C PRO A 77 -6.55 -22.35 5.43
N GLN A 78 -7.83 -22.40 5.03
CA GLN A 78 -8.56 -21.24 4.55
C GLN A 78 -8.65 -20.14 5.61
N ALA A 79 -8.86 -20.48 6.88
CA ALA A 79 -8.96 -19.48 7.95
C ALA A 79 -7.61 -18.76 8.18
N TYR A 80 -6.50 -19.49 8.13
CA TYR A 80 -5.16 -18.91 8.20
C TYR A 80 -4.79 -18.06 6.98
N LEU A 81 -5.20 -18.49 5.77
CA LEU A 81 -5.03 -17.68 4.56
C LEU A 81 -5.81 -16.37 4.66
N SER A 82 -7.08 -16.42 5.09
CA SER A 82 -7.90 -15.23 5.30
C SER A 82 -7.29 -14.30 6.35
N LEU A 83 -6.73 -14.84 7.44
CA LEU A 83 -6.00 -14.04 8.43
C LEU A 83 -4.76 -13.38 7.82
N GLY A 84 -4.01 -14.12 7.01
CA GLY A 84 -2.83 -13.63 6.30
C GLY A 84 -3.15 -12.42 5.41
N ILE A 85 -4.16 -12.56 4.54
CA ILE A 85 -4.61 -11.48 3.65
C ILE A 85 -5.09 -10.25 4.44
N ALA A 86 -5.83 -10.46 5.54
CA ALA A 86 -6.33 -9.37 6.37
C ALA A 86 -5.21 -8.64 7.12
N LEU A 87 -4.23 -9.37 7.64
CA LEU A 87 -3.05 -8.79 8.29
C LEU A 87 -2.16 -8.05 7.29
N TRP A 88 -1.99 -8.57 6.07
CA TRP A 88 -1.28 -7.87 4.99
C TRP A 88 -1.96 -6.53 4.66
N SER A 89 -3.28 -6.57 4.49
CA SER A 89 -4.11 -5.37 4.25
C SER A 89 -4.05 -4.38 5.40
N GLY A 90 -3.87 -4.85 6.64
CA GLY A 90 -3.61 -4.03 7.82
C GLY A 90 -2.17 -3.53 7.97
N GLY A 91 -1.28 -3.81 7.01
CA GLY A 91 0.13 -3.38 7.09
C GLY A 91 0.95 -4.17 8.10
N ARG A 92 0.62 -5.44 8.34
CA ARG A 92 1.37 -6.38 9.21
C ARG A 92 1.98 -7.52 8.39
N PRO A 93 3.02 -7.26 7.57
CA PRO A 93 3.55 -8.22 6.60
C PRO A 93 4.13 -9.48 7.25
N GLU A 94 4.87 -9.35 8.35
CA GLU A 94 5.49 -10.50 9.04
C GLU A 94 4.44 -11.46 9.61
N ALA A 95 3.40 -10.90 10.26
CA ALA A 95 2.31 -11.69 10.82
C ALA A 95 1.42 -12.31 9.72
N ALA A 96 1.27 -11.61 8.59
CA ALA A 96 0.60 -12.12 7.40
C ALA A 96 1.30 -13.36 6.85
N LEU A 97 2.61 -13.26 6.57
CA LEU A 97 3.44 -14.36 6.08
C LEU A 97 3.44 -15.55 7.04
N LYS A 98 3.54 -15.32 8.36
CA LYS A 98 3.43 -16.39 9.36
C LYS A 98 2.09 -17.13 9.26
N SER A 99 1.00 -16.40 9.03
CA SER A 99 -0.34 -16.99 8.88
C SER A 99 -0.48 -17.77 7.58
N ILE A 100 0.02 -17.24 6.46
CA ILE A 100 0.00 -17.93 5.15
C ILE A 100 0.82 -19.22 5.18
N ARG A 101 2.00 -19.18 5.80
CA ARG A 101 2.84 -20.37 5.98
C ARG A 101 2.21 -21.43 6.86
N GLU A 102 1.43 -21.04 7.85
CA GLU A 102 0.64 -21.98 8.65
C GLU A 102 -0.47 -22.64 7.81
N ALA A 103 -1.12 -21.89 6.91
CA ALA A 103 -2.07 -22.46 5.95
C ALA A 103 -1.40 -23.52 5.06
N LEU A 104 -0.19 -23.22 4.56
CA LEU A 104 0.61 -24.14 3.74
C LEU A 104 1.15 -25.35 4.53
N ARG A 105 1.41 -25.18 5.83
CA ARG A 105 1.79 -26.30 6.72
C ARG A 105 0.63 -27.28 6.89
N LEU A 106 -0.60 -26.77 7.01
CA LEU A 106 -1.81 -27.57 7.12
C LEU A 106 -2.21 -28.23 5.79
N ASP A 107 -2.06 -27.52 4.68
CA ASP A 107 -2.28 -28.03 3.33
C ASP A 107 -1.19 -27.54 2.35
N PRO A 108 -0.14 -28.35 2.10
CA PRO A 108 0.93 -28.01 1.16
C PRO A 108 0.47 -27.89 -0.30
N ARG A 109 -0.73 -28.39 -0.64
CA ARG A 109 -1.34 -28.27 -1.97
C ARG A 109 -2.37 -27.14 -2.03
N PHE A 110 -2.36 -26.23 -1.07
CA PHE A 110 -3.30 -25.12 -1.07
C PHE A 110 -2.88 -24.03 -2.07
N SER A 111 -3.34 -24.18 -3.31
CA SER A 111 -2.99 -23.30 -4.44
C SER A 111 -3.17 -21.81 -4.16
N ALA A 112 -4.25 -21.42 -3.46
CA ALA A 112 -4.51 -20.03 -3.12
C ALA A 112 -3.44 -19.45 -2.17
N ALA A 113 -2.96 -20.23 -1.19
CA ALA A 113 -1.93 -19.76 -0.27
C ALA A 113 -0.56 -19.60 -0.96
N TRP A 114 -0.20 -20.50 -1.88
CA TRP A 114 1.01 -20.34 -2.70
C TRP A 114 0.94 -19.10 -3.60
N LEU A 115 -0.24 -18.81 -4.18
CA LEU A 115 -0.45 -17.59 -4.95
C LEU A 115 -0.22 -16.34 -4.09
N GLU A 116 -0.83 -16.27 -2.90
CA GLU A 116 -0.66 -15.12 -2.00
C GLU A 116 0.79 -14.94 -1.53
N GLU A 117 1.50 -16.01 -1.16
CA GLU A 117 2.93 -15.92 -0.81
C GLU A 117 3.77 -15.41 -2.00
N GLY A 118 3.43 -15.84 -3.23
CA GLY A 118 4.05 -15.36 -4.46
C GLY A 118 3.82 -13.88 -4.73
N LEU A 119 2.59 -13.39 -4.54
CA LEU A 119 2.25 -11.97 -4.65
C LEU A 119 3.04 -11.13 -3.65
N ILE A 120 3.08 -11.56 -2.39
CA ILE A 120 3.86 -10.87 -1.34
C ILE A 120 5.36 -10.85 -1.69
N ALA A 121 5.93 -11.98 -2.13
CA ALA A 121 7.33 -12.03 -2.53
C ALA A 121 7.64 -11.10 -3.73
N ASN A 122 6.73 -11.00 -4.70
CA ASN A 122 6.86 -10.08 -5.83
C ASN A 122 6.83 -8.61 -5.37
N ASP A 123 5.93 -8.26 -4.44
CA ASP A 123 5.82 -6.90 -3.88
C ASP A 123 7.07 -6.50 -3.09
N GLU A 124 7.71 -7.47 -2.41
CA GLU A 124 8.97 -7.28 -1.70
C GLU A 124 10.21 -7.34 -2.63
N GLY A 125 10.00 -7.46 -3.94
CA GLY A 125 11.08 -7.50 -4.94
C GLY A 125 11.83 -8.83 -5.05
N ARG A 126 11.39 -9.87 -4.33
CA ARG A 126 11.95 -11.23 -4.39
C ARG A 126 11.37 -11.99 -5.59
N PHE A 127 11.70 -11.53 -6.80
CA PHE A 127 11.08 -12.01 -8.05
C PHE A 127 11.32 -13.50 -8.33
N ALA A 128 12.49 -14.03 -7.99
CA ALA A 128 12.81 -15.45 -8.22
C ALA A 128 11.93 -16.38 -7.35
N GLU A 129 11.77 -16.04 -6.07
CA GLU A 129 10.89 -16.76 -5.15
C GLU A 129 9.43 -16.67 -5.59
N ALA A 130 8.98 -15.47 -6.02
CA ALA A 130 7.63 -15.29 -6.52
C ALA A 130 7.29 -16.24 -7.68
N THR A 131 8.19 -16.35 -8.67
CA THR A 131 8.06 -17.28 -9.80
C THR A 131 7.94 -18.74 -9.33
N GLU A 132 8.75 -19.15 -8.35
CA GLU A 132 8.67 -20.50 -7.76
C GLU A 132 7.32 -20.74 -7.06
N TYR A 133 6.82 -19.76 -6.30
CA TYR A 133 5.55 -19.87 -5.61
C TYR A 133 4.35 -19.90 -6.57
N TYR A 134 4.37 -19.13 -7.65
CA TYR A 134 3.34 -19.23 -8.69
C TYR A 134 3.34 -20.60 -9.36
N GLN A 135 4.52 -21.16 -9.62
CA GLN A 135 4.66 -22.51 -10.16
C GLN A 135 4.07 -23.56 -9.20
N LYS A 136 4.37 -23.49 -7.89
CA LYS A 136 3.75 -24.35 -6.87
C LYS A 136 2.23 -24.19 -6.80
N ALA A 137 1.71 -22.97 -6.95
CA ALA A 137 0.27 -22.72 -6.99
C ALA A 137 -0.40 -23.42 -8.19
N ILE A 138 0.25 -23.43 -9.36
CA ILE A 138 -0.24 -24.09 -10.57
C ILE A 138 -0.12 -25.62 -10.46
N GLU A 139 0.94 -26.14 -9.86
CA GLU A 139 1.10 -27.58 -9.59
C GLU A 139 0.02 -28.09 -8.63
N ALA A 140 -0.30 -27.29 -7.61
CA ALA A 140 -1.39 -27.55 -6.68
C ALA A 140 -2.77 -27.54 -7.36
N ASN A 141 -3.03 -26.53 -8.21
CA ASN A 141 -4.25 -26.41 -9.01
C ASN A 141 -3.94 -25.89 -10.42
N PRO A 142 -3.93 -26.77 -11.45
CA PRO A 142 -3.63 -26.37 -12.82
C PRO A 142 -4.62 -25.38 -13.45
N GLN A 143 -5.80 -25.21 -12.85
CA GLN A 143 -6.85 -24.28 -13.30
C GLN A 143 -6.78 -22.92 -12.61
N ASN A 144 -5.78 -22.67 -11.76
CA ASN A 144 -5.59 -21.36 -11.14
C ASN A 144 -5.08 -20.35 -12.20
N SER A 145 -6.01 -19.68 -12.87
CA SER A 145 -5.72 -18.69 -13.91
C SER A 145 -4.94 -17.49 -13.37
N SER A 146 -5.21 -17.07 -12.14
CA SER A 146 -4.48 -15.98 -11.48
C SER A 146 -3.00 -16.32 -11.32
N ALA A 147 -2.67 -17.52 -10.80
CA ALA A 147 -1.27 -17.95 -10.69
C ALA A 147 -0.57 -18.07 -12.04
N ARG A 148 -1.28 -18.57 -13.08
CA ARG A 148 -0.75 -18.61 -14.45
C ARG A 148 -0.49 -17.22 -15.01
N LEU A 149 -1.37 -16.26 -14.73
CA LEU A 149 -1.25 -14.89 -15.20
C LEU A 149 -0.03 -14.21 -14.55
N GLU A 150 0.13 -14.34 -13.23
CA GLU A 150 1.28 -13.78 -12.51
C GLU A 150 2.60 -14.42 -12.97
N LEU A 151 2.62 -15.73 -13.18
CA LEU A 151 3.78 -16.43 -13.77
C LEU A 151 4.08 -15.93 -15.18
N ALA A 152 3.06 -15.75 -16.03
CA ALA A 152 3.25 -15.23 -17.38
C ALA A 152 3.84 -13.82 -17.37
N LEU A 153 3.38 -12.94 -16.48
CA LEU A 153 3.92 -11.59 -16.30
C LEU A 153 5.35 -11.60 -15.78
N ALA A 154 5.69 -12.50 -14.84
CA ALA A 154 7.07 -12.71 -14.39
C ALA A 154 7.97 -13.15 -15.53
N GLN A 155 7.57 -14.17 -16.30
CA GLN A 155 8.31 -14.68 -17.45
C GLN A 155 8.45 -13.63 -18.56
N PHE A 156 7.42 -12.80 -18.79
CA PHE A 156 7.48 -11.69 -19.73
C PHE A 156 8.55 -10.66 -19.31
N ARG A 157 8.63 -10.32 -18.01
CA ARG A 157 9.68 -9.43 -17.45
C ARG A 157 11.08 -9.98 -17.61
N GLU A 158 11.24 -11.29 -17.50
CA GLU A 158 12.51 -11.98 -17.70
C GLU A 158 12.90 -12.12 -19.19
N GLY A 159 11.98 -11.80 -20.11
CA GLY A 159 12.18 -11.99 -21.55
C GLY A 159 11.87 -13.41 -22.05
N ASN A 160 11.33 -14.27 -21.19
CA ASN A 160 10.92 -15.64 -21.47
C ASN A 160 9.55 -15.68 -22.18
N PHE A 161 9.44 -15.00 -23.33
CA PHE A 161 8.15 -14.77 -24.03
C PHE A 161 7.43 -16.06 -24.46
N ALA A 162 8.17 -17.11 -24.82
CA ALA A 162 7.56 -18.40 -25.20
C ALA A 162 6.89 -19.08 -24.00
N ALA A 163 7.52 -19.05 -22.83
CA ALA A 163 6.95 -19.60 -21.61
C ALA A 163 5.71 -18.80 -21.18
N ALA A 164 5.83 -17.46 -21.20
CA ALA A 164 4.70 -16.58 -20.90
C ALA A 164 3.51 -16.84 -21.83
N LYS A 165 3.75 -16.96 -23.15
CA LYS A 165 2.71 -17.27 -24.13
C LYS A 165 2.01 -18.60 -23.83
N SER A 166 2.77 -19.64 -23.50
CA SER A 166 2.21 -20.95 -23.14
C SER A 166 1.25 -20.86 -21.94
N GLN A 167 1.60 -20.08 -20.92
CA GLN A 167 0.71 -19.87 -19.76
C GLN A 167 -0.56 -19.11 -20.15
N ILE A 168 -0.46 -18.06 -20.97
CA ILE A 168 -1.62 -17.29 -21.44
C ILE A 168 -2.53 -18.13 -22.35
N GLU A 169 -1.96 -18.92 -23.26
CA GLU A 169 -2.73 -19.84 -24.11
C GLU A 169 -3.49 -20.88 -23.27
N ALA A 170 -2.89 -21.37 -22.18
CA ALA A 170 -3.59 -22.27 -21.26
C ALA A 170 -4.79 -21.60 -20.58
N ILE A 171 -4.67 -20.32 -20.17
CA ILE A 171 -5.80 -19.56 -19.62
C ILE A 171 -6.89 -19.37 -20.68
N LEU A 172 -6.53 -18.88 -21.86
CA LEU A 172 -7.50 -18.57 -22.94
C LEU A 172 -8.17 -19.82 -23.53
N LYS A 173 -7.53 -20.99 -23.42
CA LYS A 173 -8.16 -22.26 -23.77
C LYS A 173 -9.29 -22.63 -22.81
N ALA A 174 -9.16 -22.32 -21.53
CA ALA A 174 -10.17 -22.58 -20.51
C ALA A 174 -11.25 -21.48 -20.50
N ASP A 175 -10.83 -20.22 -20.61
CA ASP A 175 -11.69 -19.05 -20.68
C ASP A 175 -11.21 -18.08 -21.78
N PRO A 176 -11.80 -18.18 -22.99
CA PRO A 176 -11.46 -17.29 -24.12
C PRO A 176 -11.78 -15.80 -23.87
N THR A 177 -12.58 -15.49 -22.84
CA THR A 177 -13.01 -14.13 -22.51
C THR A 177 -12.23 -13.51 -21.35
N HIS A 178 -11.19 -14.19 -20.85
CA HIS A 178 -10.41 -13.71 -19.73
C HIS A 178 -9.66 -12.41 -20.06
N ALA A 179 -10.18 -11.26 -19.58
CA ALA A 179 -9.71 -9.92 -19.95
C ALA A 179 -8.18 -9.71 -19.73
N SER A 180 -7.65 -10.09 -18.56
CA SER A 180 -6.22 -9.92 -18.26
C SER A 180 -5.32 -10.79 -19.14
N ALA A 181 -5.75 -12.02 -19.46
CA ALA A 181 -5.00 -12.91 -20.34
C ALA A 181 -5.04 -12.40 -21.79
N LEU A 182 -6.17 -11.86 -22.25
CA LEU A 182 -6.29 -11.19 -23.54
C LEU A 182 -5.36 -9.97 -23.64
N ASN A 183 -5.29 -9.15 -22.59
CA ASN A 183 -4.32 -8.04 -22.54
C ASN A 183 -2.87 -8.54 -22.59
N CYS A 184 -2.52 -9.59 -21.84
CA CYS A 184 -1.17 -10.17 -21.89
C CYS A 184 -0.85 -10.79 -23.26
N MET A 185 -1.83 -11.41 -23.93
CA MET A 185 -1.68 -11.89 -25.30
C MET A 185 -1.38 -10.73 -26.25
N GLY A 186 -2.13 -9.63 -26.12
CA GLY A 186 -1.87 -8.41 -26.90
C GLY A 186 -0.46 -7.86 -26.70
N LEU A 187 0.06 -7.89 -25.47
CA LEU A 187 1.44 -7.50 -25.18
C LEU A 187 2.48 -8.43 -25.82
N LEU A 188 2.25 -9.74 -25.81
CA LEU A 188 3.11 -10.74 -26.47
C LEU A 188 3.10 -10.57 -28.02
N GLN A 189 1.94 -10.27 -28.59
CA GLN A 189 1.79 -9.98 -30.02
C GLN A 189 2.47 -8.67 -30.40
N LEU A 190 2.28 -7.62 -29.61
CA LEU A 190 2.95 -6.33 -29.77
C LEU A 190 4.48 -6.50 -29.75
N GLN A 191 4.98 -7.26 -28.78
CA GLN A 191 6.41 -7.56 -28.63
C GLN A 191 6.98 -8.34 -29.82
N SER A 192 6.17 -9.18 -30.46
CA SER A 192 6.55 -9.93 -31.67
C SER A 192 6.29 -9.17 -32.98
N GLY A 193 5.78 -7.93 -32.91
CA GLY A 193 5.52 -7.06 -34.06
C GLY A 193 4.16 -7.26 -34.75
N HIS A 194 3.30 -8.12 -34.21
CA HIS A 194 1.97 -8.42 -34.75
C HIS A 194 0.95 -7.37 -34.28
N LEU A 195 1.10 -6.13 -34.76
CA LEU A 195 0.33 -4.98 -34.26
C LEU A 195 -1.19 -5.11 -34.44
N HIS A 196 -1.66 -5.66 -35.56
CA HIS A 196 -3.08 -5.86 -35.81
C HIS A 196 -3.70 -6.90 -34.87
N GLU A 197 -3.01 -8.02 -34.64
CA GLU A 197 -3.46 -9.04 -33.70
C GLU A 197 -3.49 -8.50 -32.27
N ALA A 198 -2.46 -7.73 -31.89
CA ALA A 198 -2.39 -7.07 -30.59
C ALA A 198 -3.60 -6.16 -30.35
N VAL A 199 -3.97 -5.34 -31.33
CA VAL A 199 -5.17 -4.48 -31.25
C VAL A 199 -6.43 -5.30 -31.05
N GLU A 200 -6.60 -6.42 -31.75
CA GLU A 200 -7.78 -7.27 -31.57
C GLU A 200 -7.82 -7.89 -30.18
N SER A 201 -6.70 -8.38 -29.65
CA SER A 201 -6.61 -8.88 -28.28
C SER A 201 -6.90 -7.80 -27.24
N PHE A 202 -6.37 -6.57 -27.39
CA PHE A 202 -6.70 -5.45 -26.49
C PHE A 202 -8.17 -5.02 -26.59
N ARG A 203 -8.74 -4.97 -27.80
CA ARG A 203 -10.18 -4.69 -27.99
C ARG A 203 -11.05 -5.75 -27.32
N GLN A 204 -10.67 -7.03 -27.42
CA GLN A 204 -11.36 -8.10 -26.69
C GLN A 204 -11.26 -7.89 -25.18
N ALA A 205 -10.06 -7.59 -24.65
CA ALA A 205 -9.87 -7.32 -23.23
C ALA A 205 -10.76 -6.15 -22.74
N VAL A 206 -10.77 -5.04 -23.47
CA VAL A 206 -11.58 -3.86 -23.16
C VAL A 206 -13.09 -4.11 -23.30
N ARG A 207 -13.52 -4.96 -24.24
CA ARG A 207 -14.94 -5.36 -24.34
C ARG A 207 -15.42 -6.10 -23.09
N GLN A 208 -14.56 -6.93 -22.51
CA GLN A 208 -14.87 -7.71 -21.30
C GLN A 208 -14.77 -6.84 -20.05
N LYS A 209 -13.80 -5.92 -20.03
CA LYS A 209 -13.59 -4.99 -18.93
C LYS A 209 -13.34 -3.56 -19.46
N PRO A 210 -14.40 -2.74 -19.64
CA PRO A 210 -14.28 -1.40 -20.22
C PRO A 210 -13.41 -0.43 -19.40
N ASP A 211 -13.38 -0.61 -18.08
CA ASP A 211 -12.58 0.14 -17.11
C ASP A 211 -11.14 -0.38 -16.98
N PHE A 212 -10.69 -1.31 -17.83
CA PHE A 212 -9.34 -1.84 -17.77
C PHE A 212 -8.30 -0.84 -18.32
N GLU A 213 -7.85 0.09 -17.48
CA GLU A 213 -6.91 1.17 -17.84
C GLU A 213 -5.70 0.68 -18.64
N ALA A 214 -5.03 -0.37 -18.18
CA ALA A 214 -3.83 -0.90 -18.85
C ALA A 214 -4.14 -1.39 -20.28
N ALA A 215 -5.25 -2.10 -20.48
CA ALA A 215 -5.65 -2.55 -21.82
C ALA A 215 -6.05 -1.38 -22.72
N GLN A 216 -6.71 -0.34 -22.17
CA GLN A 216 -7.03 0.89 -22.90
C GLN A 216 -5.77 1.65 -23.34
N MET A 217 -4.78 1.79 -22.45
CA MET A 217 -3.49 2.40 -22.76
C MET A 217 -2.73 1.65 -23.85
N ASN A 218 -2.69 0.31 -23.74
CA ASN A 218 -2.04 -0.56 -24.72
C ASN A 218 -2.74 -0.49 -26.09
N LEU A 219 -4.08 -0.51 -26.10
CA LEU A 219 -4.89 -0.32 -27.29
C LEU A 219 -4.60 1.03 -27.94
N ALA A 220 -4.72 2.14 -27.19
CA ALA A 220 -4.53 3.49 -27.69
C ALA A 220 -3.15 3.69 -28.32
N THR A 221 -2.11 3.19 -27.65
CA THR A 221 -0.73 3.29 -28.12
C THR A 221 -0.50 2.45 -29.38
N THR A 222 -1.07 1.25 -29.45
CA THR A 222 -0.93 0.37 -30.63
C THR A 222 -1.71 0.91 -31.83
N LEU A 223 -2.89 1.50 -31.61
CA LEU A 223 -3.66 2.19 -32.65
C LEU A 223 -2.88 3.39 -33.23
N LEU A 224 -2.19 4.16 -32.39
CA LEU A 224 -1.25 5.17 -32.87
C LEU A 224 -0.12 4.56 -33.70
N GLN A 225 0.43 3.41 -33.34
CA GLN A 225 1.47 2.78 -34.16
C GLN A 225 0.94 2.37 -35.54
N LEU A 226 -0.30 1.88 -35.61
CA LEU A 226 -0.98 1.51 -36.85
C LEU A 226 -1.48 2.69 -37.70
N GLY A 227 -1.46 3.91 -37.16
CA GLY A 227 -1.96 5.10 -37.87
C GLY A 227 -3.42 5.44 -37.60
N ASP A 228 -4.14 4.63 -36.82
CA ASP A 228 -5.52 4.91 -36.41
C ASP A 228 -5.55 5.96 -35.27
N ALA A 229 -5.41 7.22 -35.65
CA ALA A 229 -5.39 8.34 -34.73
C ALA A 229 -6.75 8.60 -34.07
N GLU A 230 -7.86 8.32 -34.76
CA GLU A 230 -9.21 8.47 -34.22
C GLU A 230 -9.51 7.43 -33.14
N GLY A 231 -9.20 6.15 -33.41
CA GLY A 231 -9.32 5.09 -32.42
C GLY A 231 -8.43 5.34 -31.20
N ALA A 232 -7.20 5.80 -31.42
CA ALA A 232 -6.29 6.16 -30.33
C ALA A 232 -6.81 7.31 -29.46
N ARG A 233 -7.33 8.38 -30.08
CA ARG A 233 -7.92 9.53 -29.37
C ARG A 233 -9.01 9.04 -28.41
N THR A 234 -9.92 8.21 -28.91
CA THR A 234 -11.04 7.66 -28.14
C THR A 234 -10.56 6.84 -26.95
N ALA A 235 -9.60 5.93 -27.17
CA ALA A 235 -9.07 5.09 -26.10
C ALA A 235 -8.29 5.90 -25.04
N PHE A 236 -7.50 6.91 -25.42
CA PHE A 236 -6.84 7.81 -24.45
C PHE A 236 -7.85 8.63 -23.64
N GLN A 237 -8.96 9.06 -24.24
CA GLN A 237 -10.00 9.78 -23.51
C GLN A 237 -10.64 8.91 -22.42
N VAL A 238 -10.84 7.61 -22.67
CA VAL A 238 -11.34 6.67 -21.64
C VAL A 238 -10.37 6.58 -20.47
N VAL A 239 -9.06 6.50 -20.73
CA VAL A 239 -8.03 6.50 -19.66
C VAL A 239 -8.10 7.81 -18.86
N LEU A 240 -8.20 8.95 -19.54
CA LEU A 240 -8.22 10.27 -18.90
C LEU A 240 -9.54 10.58 -18.16
N GLN A 241 -10.62 9.85 -18.44
CA GLN A 241 -11.84 9.89 -17.63
C GLN A 241 -11.64 9.22 -16.26
N GLN A 242 -10.76 8.20 -16.18
CA GLN A 242 -10.44 7.51 -14.95
C GLN A 242 -9.36 8.25 -14.16
N ASP A 243 -8.25 8.61 -14.83
CA ASP A 243 -7.16 9.41 -14.27
C ASP A 243 -6.84 10.60 -15.18
N PRO A 244 -7.36 11.80 -14.88
CA PRO A 244 -7.07 13.00 -15.65
C PRO A 244 -5.59 13.37 -15.68
N ASN A 245 -4.78 12.95 -14.72
CA ASN A 245 -3.39 13.36 -14.55
C ASN A 245 -2.38 12.34 -15.10
N LYS A 246 -2.84 11.29 -15.79
CA LYS A 246 -1.98 10.31 -16.44
C LYS A 246 -1.14 10.94 -17.56
N SER A 247 0.06 11.42 -17.23
CA SER A 247 0.95 12.19 -18.12
C SER A 247 1.20 11.50 -19.48
N LYS A 248 1.42 10.18 -19.46
CA LYS A 248 1.58 9.34 -20.66
C LYS A 248 0.34 9.33 -21.56
N ALA A 249 -0.87 9.27 -20.98
CA ALA A 249 -2.13 9.30 -21.73
C ALA A 249 -2.41 10.70 -22.31
N VAL A 250 -2.14 11.77 -21.55
CA VAL A 250 -2.24 13.16 -22.04
C VAL A 250 -1.31 13.38 -23.24
N TYR A 251 -0.06 12.89 -23.14
CA TYR A 251 0.90 12.95 -24.24
C TYR A 251 0.46 12.11 -25.45
N GLY A 252 -0.08 10.91 -25.22
CA GLY A 252 -0.65 10.05 -26.25
C GLY A 252 -1.82 10.71 -26.99
N LEU A 253 -2.73 11.35 -26.25
CA LEU A 253 -3.84 12.13 -26.79
C LEU A 253 -3.33 13.30 -27.65
N ALA A 254 -2.32 14.03 -27.18
CA ALA A 254 -1.70 15.12 -27.96
C ALA A 254 -1.15 14.62 -29.31
N ARG A 255 -0.49 13.45 -29.31
CA ARG A 255 -0.02 12.81 -30.55
C ARG A 255 -1.15 12.37 -31.48
N ALA A 256 -2.25 11.86 -30.93
CA ALA A 256 -3.44 11.51 -31.71
C ALA A 256 -4.04 12.76 -32.38
N LEU A 257 -4.29 13.82 -31.61
CA LEU A 257 -4.83 15.10 -32.11
C LEU A 257 -3.93 15.73 -33.19
N SER A 258 -2.61 15.68 -32.99
CA SER A 258 -1.64 16.17 -33.98
C SER A 258 -1.76 15.43 -35.32
N ARG A 259 -1.96 14.11 -35.30
CA ARG A 259 -2.16 13.31 -36.52
C ARG A 259 -3.51 13.56 -37.19
N LEU A 260 -4.52 13.97 -36.43
CA LEU A 260 -5.84 14.36 -36.94
C LEU A 260 -5.86 15.80 -37.49
N GLY A 261 -4.78 16.56 -37.31
CA GLY A 261 -4.67 17.95 -37.78
C GLY A 261 -5.21 19.00 -36.80
N ASP A 262 -5.71 18.59 -35.62
CA ASP A 262 -6.14 19.50 -34.56
C ASP A 262 -4.93 20.01 -33.76
N LYS A 263 -4.18 20.93 -34.38
CA LYS A 263 -2.93 21.45 -33.82
C LYS A 263 -3.15 22.23 -32.52
N THR A 264 -4.24 22.99 -32.41
CA THR A 264 -4.52 23.83 -31.24
C THR A 264 -4.76 22.97 -30.00
N GLN A 265 -5.59 21.93 -30.10
CA GLN A 265 -5.80 21.02 -28.97
C GLN A 265 -4.56 20.17 -28.68
N ALA A 266 -3.82 19.75 -29.72
CA ALA A 266 -2.57 19.02 -29.54
C ALA A 266 -1.56 19.83 -28.73
N ASP A 267 -1.35 21.11 -29.05
CA ASP A 267 -0.40 22.00 -28.34
C ASP A 267 -0.79 22.21 -26.87
N LEU A 268 -2.10 22.38 -26.60
CA LEU A 268 -2.62 22.47 -25.23
C LEU A 268 -2.33 21.18 -24.44
N MET A 269 -2.60 20.02 -25.04
CA MET A 269 -2.34 18.73 -24.40
C MET A 269 -0.84 18.46 -24.24
N PHE A 270 0.01 18.87 -25.18
CA PHE A 270 1.46 18.79 -25.01
C PHE A 270 1.97 19.68 -23.87
N ALA A 271 1.44 20.90 -23.73
CA ALA A 271 1.77 21.77 -22.61
C ALA A 271 1.36 21.15 -21.27
N ARG A 272 0.16 20.58 -21.21
CA ARG A 272 -0.33 19.84 -20.04
C ARG A 272 0.54 18.63 -19.71
N ALA A 273 0.90 17.82 -20.70
CA ALA A 273 1.77 16.66 -20.52
C ALA A 273 3.16 17.08 -20.00
N ARG A 274 3.75 18.16 -20.54
CA ARG A 274 5.03 18.70 -20.05
C ARG A 274 4.95 19.13 -18.59
N LYS A 275 3.87 19.81 -18.20
CA LYS A 275 3.65 20.20 -16.80
C LYS A 275 3.59 18.97 -15.89
N LEU A 276 2.74 18.00 -16.22
CA LEU A 276 2.60 16.76 -15.44
C LEU A 276 3.91 15.97 -15.33
N MET A 277 4.71 15.91 -16.40
CA MET A 277 6.03 15.26 -16.38
C MET A 277 7.07 16.05 -15.56
N ALA A 278 7.01 17.39 -15.57
CA ALA A 278 7.87 18.22 -14.75
C ALA A 278 7.55 18.05 -13.25
N ASP A 279 6.26 18.05 -12.90
CA ASP A 279 5.78 17.79 -11.53
C ASP A 279 6.22 16.39 -11.06
N GLN A 280 6.13 15.36 -11.91
CA GLN A 280 6.68 14.02 -11.62
C GLN A 280 8.20 14.02 -11.41
N THR A 281 8.93 14.87 -12.14
CA THR A 281 10.39 14.97 -12.01
C THR A 281 10.79 15.68 -10.71
N SER A 282 10.04 16.71 -10.28
CA SER A 282 10.29 17.38 -9.00
C SER A 282 9.99 16.45 -7.83
N GLU A 283 8.89 15.69 -7.88
CA GLU A 283 8.55 14.67 -6.87
C GLU A 283 9.69 13.63 -6.72
N LEU A 284 10.27 13.17 -7.83
CA LEU A 284 11.40 12.23 -7.80
C LEU A 284 12.64 12.82 -7.12
N ARG A 285 12.98 14.09 -7.39
CA ARG A 285 14.10 14.77 -6.73
C ARG A 285 13.82 15.01 -5.25
N ALA A 286 12.60 15.41 -4.91
CA ALA A 286 12.16 15.56 -3.54
C ALA A 286 12.30 14.25 -2.76
N ARG A 287 11.92 13.12 -3.38
CA ARG A 287 12.10 11.78 -2.80
C ARG A 287 13.57 11.41 -2.59
N ASP A 288 14.46 11.75 -3.53
CA ASP A 288 15.90 11.50 -3.36
C ASP A 288 16.49 12.30 -2.18
N ASP A 289 16.09 13.57 -2.05
CA ASP A 289 16.50 14.42 -0.93
C ASP A 289 15.89 13.98 0.41
N ASP A 290 14.64 13.53 0.42
CA ASP A 290 14.00 12.96 1.60
C ASP A 290 14.70 11.67 2.06
N ASN A 291 15.02 10.77 1.12
CA ASN A 291 15.80 9.58 1.41
C ASN A 291 17.19 9.91 1.99
N ARG A 292 17.82 10.98 1.50
CA ARG A 292 19.07 11.50 2.09
C ARG A 292 18.84 12.02 3.51
N GLY A 293 17.75 12.75 3.74
CA GLY A 293 17.34 13.21 5.07
C GLY A 293 17.11 12.06 6.05
N LEU A 294 16.41 11.00 5.64
CA LEU A 294 16.19 9.80 6.45
C LEU A 294 17.51 9.12 6.84
N LYS A 295 18.47 9.00 5.91
CA LYS A 295 19.81 8.46 6.21
C LYS A 295 20.55 9.29 7.25
N LEU A 296 20.51 10.63 7.11
CA LEU A 296 21.15 11.54 8.06
C LEU A 296 20.47 11.49 9.44
N TRP A 297 19.14 11.39 9.46
CA TRP A 297 18.36 11.27 10.68
C TRP A 297 18.71 9.98 11.43
N ASN A 298 18.77 8.86 10.73
CA ASN A 298 19.18 7.57 11.30
C ASN A 298 20.63 7.58 11.82
N ALA A 299 21.50 8.42 11.24
CA ALA A 299 22.86 8.65 11.73
C ALA A 299 22.93 9.62 12.93
N GLY A 300 21.80 10.16 13.39
CA GLY A 300 21.72 11.12 14.50
C GLY A 300 22.08 12.56 14.12
N ASN A 301 22.33 12.85 12.84
CA ASN A 301 22.71 14.18 12.37
C ASN A 301 21.46 15.04 12.12
N LEU A 302 20.80 15.49 13.19
CA LEU A 302 19.49 16.14 13.14
C LEU A 302 19.47 17.43 12.29
N ASP A 303 20.44 18.33 12.43
CA ASP A 303 20.47 19.57 11.65
C ASP A 303 20.65 19.31 10.15
N ALA A 304 21.51 18.35 9.79
CA ALA A 304 21.73 17.95 8.41
C ALA A 304 20.49 17.26 7.81
N ALA A 305 19.80 16.43 8.61
CA ALA A 305 18.53 15.83 8.22
C ALA A 305 17.46 16.90 7.96
N ALA A 306 17.30 17.87 8.86
CA ALA A 306 16.37 18.98 8.67
C ALA A 306 16.69 19.80 7.41
N ALA A 307 17.97 20.03 7.10
CA ALA A 307 18.38 20.70 5.86
C ALA A 307 18.02 19.89 4.62
N ALA A 308 18.21 18.56 4.64
CA ALA A 308 17.85 17.69 3.53
C ALA A 308 16.32 17.62 3.30
N PHE A 309 15.51 17.53 4.36
CA PHE A 309 14.05 17.57 4.21
C PHE A 309 13.54 18.93 3.69
N ARG A 310 14.15 20.04 4.11
CA ARG A 310 13.86 21.36 3.51
C ARG A 310 14.24 21.44 2.03
N SER A 311 15.31 20.76 1.63
CA SER A 311 15.69 20.62 0.22
C SER A 311 14.62 19.86 -0.57
N ALA A 312 14.10 18.76 -0.01
CA ALA A 312 13.00 18.02 -0.60
C ALA A 312 11.73 18.88 -0.78
N ILE A 313 11.36 19.65 0.24
CA ILE A 313 10.23 20.59 0.20
C ILE A 313 10.47 21.73 -0.83
N ALA A 314 11.72 22.12 -1.07
CA ALA A 314 12.05 23.12 -2.07
C ALA A 314 11.92 22.59 -3.51
N GLU A 315 12.19 21.29 -3.74
CA GLU A 315 11.92 20.63 -5.02
C GLU A 315 10.41 20.45 -5.23
N ASP A 316 9.69 19.98 -4.21
CA ASP A 316 8.24 19.81 -4.24
C ASP A 316 7.61 20.22 -2.90
N ALA A 317 6.98 21.40 -2.89
CA ALA A 317 6.33 21.98 -1.72
C ALA A 317 5.07 21.23 -1.26
N SER A 318 4.60 20.24 -2.01
CA SER A 318 3.49 19.36 -1.65
C SER A 318 3.95 17.96 -1.22
N PHE A 319 5.27 17.73 -1.11
CA PHE A 319 5.82 16.43 -0.76
C PHE A 319 5.61 16.11 0.72
N ALA A 320 4.49 15.45 1.02
CA ALA A 320 4.00 15.23 2.38
C ALA A 320 4.95 14.43 3.28
N ASP A 321 5.67 13.44 2.73
CA ASP A 321 6.68 12.67 3.47
C ASP A 321 7.77 13.56 4.06
N ALA A 322 8.30 14.51 3.28
CA ALA A 322 9.35 15.42 3.76
C ALA A 322 8.85 16.38 4.83
N HIS A 323 7.62 16.90 4.70
CA HIS A 323 6.99 17.70 5.76
C HIS A 323 6.85 16.89 7.06
N ASN A 324 6.34 15.66 6.97
CA ASN A 324 6.19 14.78 8.13
C ASN A 324 7.56 14.45 8.78
N ASN A 325 8.57 14.13 7.96
CA ASN A 325 9.90 13.78 8.45
C ASN A 325 10.62 14.99 9.06
N LEU A 326 10.48 16.17 8.44
CA LEU A 326 10.97 17.43 9.00
C LEU A 326 10.31 17.73 10.34
N GLY A 327 8.99 17.54 10.46
CA GLY A 327 8.26 17.67 11.72
C GLY A 327 8.85 16.77 12.82
N GLY A 328 9.16 15.52 12.49
CA GLY A 328 9.80 14.57 13.41
C GLY A 328 11.17 15.04 13.91
N VAL A 329 12.03 15.50 13.00
CA VAL A 329 13.36 16.02 13.36
C VAL A 329 13.27 17.32 14.17
N LEU A 330 12.40 18.24 13.77
CA LEU A 330 12.20 19.50 14.49
C LEU A 330 11.66 19.28 15.90
N TRP A 331 10.82 18.26 16.09
CA TRP A 331 10.36 17.84 17.41
C TRP A 331 11.53 17.39 18.30
N GLN A 332 12.44 16.56 17.77
CA GLN A 332 13.64 16.12 18.48
C GLN A 332 14.60 17.27 18.80
N LEU A 333 14.67 18.28 17.94
CA LEU A 333 15.43 19.52 18.16
C LEU A 333 14.74 20.48 19.15
N GLY A 334 13.58 20.12 19.70
CA GLY A 334 12.81 20.96 20.62
C GLY A 334 12.04 22.11 19.95
N GLN A 335 12.04 22.19 18.63
CA GLN A 335 11.33 23.21 17.83
C GLN A 335 9.86 22.83 17.63
N LYS A 336 9.15 22.55 18.73
CA LYS A 336 7.83 21.90 18.74
C LYS A 336 6.75 22.64 17.94
N LYS A 337 6.69 23.98 18.03
CA LYS A 337 5.69 24.78 17.31
C LYS A 337 5.83 24.65 15.79
N VAL A 338 7.07 24.67 15.30
CA VAL A 338 7.35 24.51 13.87
C VAL A 338 7.10 23.05 13.45
N ALA A 339 7.46 22.08 14.30
CA ALA A 339 7.15 20.67 14.04
C ALA A 339 5.65 20.42 13.82
N ILE A 340 4.78 20.99 14.66
CA ILE A 340 3.32 20.88 14.52
C ILE A 340 2.85 21.48 13.19
N GLN A 341 3.42 22.61 12.76
CA GLN A 341 3.09 23.22 11.47
C GLN A 341 3.48 22.29 10.32
N GLU A 342 4.68 21.71 10.35
CA GLU A 342 5.12 20.77 9.31
C GLU A 342 4.26 19.50 9.26
N PHE A 343 3.87 18.93 10.41
CA PHE A 343 2.92 17.81 10.42
C PHE A 343 1.55 18.19 9.85
N ALA A 344 1.06 19.40 10.13
CA ALA A 344 -0.19 19.89 9.56
C ALA A 344 -0.09 20.12 8.05
N GLU A 345 1.05 20.61 7.55
CA GLU A 345 1.33 20.76 6.12
C GLU A 345 1.41 19.40 5.39
N ALA A 346 1.96 18.37 6.05
CA ALA A 346 1.95 17.00 5.53
C ALA A 346 0.51 16.50 5.36
N VAL A 347 -0.35 16.68 6.38
CA VAL A 347 -1.78 16.34 6.31
C VAL A 347 -2.53 17.17 5.26
N ARG A 348 -2.21 18.46 5.13
CA ARG A 348 -2.84 19.33 4.12
C ARG A 348 -2.49 18.89 2.69
N SER A 349 -1.24 18.49 2.48
CA SER A 349 -0.73 18.08 1.16
C SER A 349 -1.21 16.67 0.79
N GLN A 350 -1.27 15.77 1.77
CA GLN A 350 -1.79 14.42 1.61
C GLN A 350 -2.80 14.09 2.74
N PRO A 351 -4.10 14.33 2.52
CA PRO A 351 -5.13 14.13 3.54
C PRO A 351 -5.33 12.69 4.00
N ASP A 352 -4.87 11.69 3.25
CA ASP A 352 -4.96 10.27 3.61
C ASP A 352 -3.68 9.74 4.28
N PHE A 353 -2.74 10.61 4.62
CA PHE A 353 -1.45 10.21 5.19
C PHE A 353 -1.56 9.84 6.68
N ALA A 354 -1.90 8.58 6.95
CA ALA A 354 -2.14 8.07 8.30
C ALA A 354 -1.01 8.34 9.31
N LYS A 355 0.26 8.22 8.89
CA LYS A 355 1.41 8.46 9.77
C LYS A 355 1.53 9.93 10.16
N ALA A 356 1.29 10.87 9.23
CA ALA A 356 1.31 12.29 9.52
C ALA A 356 0.20 12.70 10.49
N HIS A 357 -1.02 12.15 10.30
CA HIS A 357 -2.10 12.30 11.27
C HIS A 357 -1.71 11.78 12.66
N ASN A 358 -1.13 10.57 12.75
CA ASN A 358 -0.66 10.05 14.04
C ASN A 358 0.41 10.96 14.67
N ASN A 359 1.38 11.44 13.90
CA ASN A 359 2.44 12.30 14.44
C ASN A 359 1.93 13.68 14.87
N LEU A 360 1.03 14.28 14.09
CA LEU A 360 0.33 15.51 14.46
C LEU A 360 -0.46 15.31 15.76
N GLY A 361 -1.22 14.21 15.85
CA GLY A 361 -1.97 13.85 17.05
C GLY A 361 -1.07 13.68 18.28
N SER A 362 0.06 13.00 18.14
CA SER A 362 1.05 12.84 19.22
C SER A 362 1.63 14.18 19.67
N ALA A 363 1.93 15.06 18.72
CA ALA A 363 2.44 16.39 19.02
C ALA A 363 1.41 17.26 19.75
N LEU A 364 0.15 17.25 19.31
CA LEU A 364 -0.96 17.94 19.96
C LEU A 364 -1.22 17.40 21.38
N PHE A 365 -1.19 16.07 21.54
CA PHE A 365 -1.38 15.42 22.84
C PHE A 365 -0.31 15.85 23.84
N ALA A 366 0.96 15.89 23.41
CA ALA A 366 2.07 16.32 24.24
C ALA A 366 1.99 17.81 24.65
N GLU A 367 1.38 18.66 23.83
CA GLU A 367 1.11 20.06 24.15
C GLU A 367 -0.22 20.26 24.91
N GLY A 368 -0.94 19.18 25.22
CA GLY A 368 -2.16 19.18 26.03
C GLY A 368 -3.46 19.38 25.25
N ASP A 369 -3.41 19.50 23.93
CA ASP A 369 -4.61 19.52 23.07
C ASP A 369 -5.12 18.08 22.84
N VAL A 370 -5.79 17.55 23.87
CA VAL A 370 -6.33 16.19 23.88
C VAL A 370 -7.43 16.02 22.81
N THR A 371 -8.29 17.02 22.63
CA THR A 371 -9.38 16.96 21.65
C THR A 371 -8.85 16.95 20.22
N GLY A 372 -7.87 17.81 19.92
CA GLY A 372 -7.17 17.80 18.64
C GLY A 372 -6.47 16.46 18.38
N ALA A 373 -5.76 15.93 19.38
CA ALA A 373 -5.09 14.64 19.27
C ALA A 373 -6.04 13.49 18.94
N ILE A 374 -7.17 13.37 19.65
CA ILE A 374 -8.19 12.33 19.40
C ILE A 374 -8.71 12.40 17.95
N ARG A 375 -8.94 13.62 17.42
CA ARG A 375 -9.39 13.80 16.04
C ARG A 375 -8.36 13.25 15.04
N GLU A 376 -7.09 13.61 15.22
CA GLU A 376 -6.03 13.18 14.31
C GLU A 376 -5.75 11.67 14.41
N PHE A 377 -5.76 11.07 15.61
CA PHE A 377 -5.60 9.62 15.74
C PHE A 377 -6.75 8.84 15.10
N ARG A 378 -8.00 9.32 15.23
CA ARG A 378 -9.15 8.72 14.53
C ARG A 378 -9.00 8.82 13.01
N ALA A 379 -8.51 9.95 12.50
CA ALA A 379 -8.21 10.10 11.08
C ALA A 379 -7.12 9.09 10.64
N ALA A 380 -6.02 8.97 11.38
CA ALA A 380 -4.97 7.99 11.12
C ALA A 380 -5.51 6.55 11.04
N ILE A 381 -6.34 6.15 12.00
CA ILE A 381 -6.99 4.82 12.02
C ILE A 381 -7.93 4.66 10.82
N SER A 382 -8.69 5.70 10.44
CA SER A 382 -9.62 5.59 9.30
C SER A 382 -8.91 5.28 7.98
N PHE A 383 -7.69 5.79 7.78
CA PHE A 383 -6.87 5.54 6.61
C PHE A 383 -6.02 4.27 6.73
N GLN A 384 -5.52 3.95 7.93
CA GLN A 384 -4.74 2.74 8.20
C GLN A 384 -5.21 2.03 9.49
N PRO A 385 -6.26 1.18 9.42
CA PRO A 385 -6.84 0.52 10.59
C PRO A 385 -5.96 -0.53 11.27
N GLY A 386 -4.83 -0.89 10.66
CA GLY A 386 -3.84 -1.77 11.30
C GLY A 386 -2.69 -1.00 11.97
N LEU A 387 -2.75 0.34 12.01
CA LEU A 387 -1.72 1.17 12.62
C LEU A 387 -1.80 1.12 14.16
N ILE A 388 -1.13 0.13 14.74
CA ILE A 388 -1.13 -0.14 16.20
C ILE A 388 -0.78 1.10 17.02
N THR A 389 0.19 1.90 16.57
CA THR A 389 0.60 3.12 17.28
C THR A 389 -0.52 4.15 17.37
N ALA A 390 -1.35 4.27 16.33
CA ALA A 390 -2.49 5.20 16.35
C ALA A 390 -3.60 4.70 17.30
N HIS A 391 -3.88 3.40 17.34
CA HIS A 391 -4.80 2.82 18.33
C HIS A 391 -4.31 3.02 19.76
N LEU A 392 -3.01 2.80 20.01
CA LEU A 392 -2.40 3.00 21.33
C LEU A 392 -2.52 4.46 21.77
N ASN A 393 -2.11 5.38 20.90
CA ASN A 393 -2.15 6.81 21.18
C ASN A 393 -3.59 7.32 21.36
N LEU A 394 -4.55 6.83 20.56
CA LEU A 394 -5.96 7.14 20.74
C LEU A 394 -6.48 6.65 22.09
N GLY A 395 -6.17 5.40 22.46
CA GLY A 395 -6.54 4.84 23.75
C GLY A 395 -6.00 5.67 24.91
N MET A 396 -4.71 6.04 24.88
CA MET A 396 -4.11 6.92 25.89
C MET A 396 -4.76 8.32 25.94
N ALA A 397 -5.11 8.88 24.77
CA ALA A 397 -5.77 10.18 24.72
C ALA A 397 -7.20 10.14 25.27
N LEU A 398 -7.93 9.06 25.00
CA LEU A 398 -9.27 8.80 25.55
C LEU A 398 -9.24 8.59 27.06
N MET A 399 -8.24 7.86 27.57
CA MET A 399 -8.00 7.73 29.01
C MET A 399 -7.81 9.09 29.68
N ARG A 400 -7.01 9.98 29.06
CA ARG A 400 -6.83 11.36 29.55
C ARG A 400 -8.10 12.21 29.46
N ALA A 401 -8.99 11.89 28.53
CA ALA A 401 -10.32 12.49 28.41
C ALA A 401 -11.38 11.82 29.30
N ASN A 402 -11.01 10.84 30.12
CA ASN A 402 -11.89 10.05 30.97
C ASN A 402 -12.95 9.23 30.20
N ASP A 403 -12.64 8.84 28.96
CA ASP A 403 -13.46 7.98 28.11
C ASP A 403 -12.87 6.56 28.07
N THR A 404 -12.88 5.91 29.24
CA THR A 404 -12.23 4.61 29.49
C THR A 404 -12.79 3.50 28.60
N ARG A 405 -14.12 3.50 28.35
CA ARG A 405 -14.78 2.50 27.50
C ARG A 405 -14.30 2.54 26.06
N GLN A 406 -14.14 3.73 25.48
CA GLN A 406 -13.58 3.82 24.13
C GLN A 406 -12.09 3.46 24.13
N ALA A 407 -11.33 3.84 25.16
CA ALA A 407 -9.93 3.44 25.27
C ALA A 407 -9.75 1.92 25.32
N GLU A 408 -10.58 1.23 26.11
CA GLU A 408 -10.62 -0.24 26.19
C GLU A 408 -10.79 -0.87 24.81
N ASN A 409 -11.74 -0.37 24.02
CA ASN A 409 -11.98 -0.85 22.66
C ASN A 409 -10.74 -0.70 21.77
N GLU A 410 -10.03 0.43 21.86
CA GLU A 410 -8.80 0.62 21.07
C GLU A 410 -7.67 -0.32 21.50
N PHE A 411 -7.51 -0.58 22.79
CA PHE A 411 -6.53 -1.57 23.25
C PHE A 411 -6.90 -3.00 22.81
N ARG A 412 -8.20 -3.34 22.80
CA ARG A 412 -8.68 -4.62 22.24
C ARG A 412 -8.46 -4.71 20.73
N ASN A 413 -8.60 -3.61 19.99
CA ASN A 413 -8.26 -3.57 18.56
C ASN A 413 -6.78 -3.87 18.33
N ILE A 414 -5.88 -3.35 19.18
CA ILE A 414 -4.46 -3.70 19.12
C ILE A 414 -4.28 -5.21 19.34
N LEU A 415 -4.91 -5.80 20.35
CA LEU A 415 -4.81 -7.24 20.63
C LEU A 415 -5.40 -8.12 19.53
N LEU A 416 -6.36 -7.58 18.78
CA LEU A 416 -6.90 -8.24 17.60
C LEU A 416 -5.85 -8.30 16.48
N ILE A 417 -5.13 -7.21 16.24
CA ILE A 417 -4.05 -7.16 15.24
C ILE A 417 -2.83 -7.97 15.75
N ASP A 418 -2.42 -7.75 16.99
CA ASP A 418 -1.27 -8.34 17.67
C ASP A 418 -1.61 -8.89 19.06
N PRO A 419 -1.97 -10.18 19.16
CA PRO A 419 -2.35 -10.80 20.43
C PRO A 419 -1.23 -10.82 21.48
N MET A 420 0.03 -10.65 21.06
CA MET A 420 1.20 -10.69 21.94
C MET A 420 1.70 -9.29 22.31
N SER A 421 0.95 -8.23 21.99
CA SER A 421 1.32 -6.86 22.37
C SER A 421 1.27 -6.68 23.88
N ALA A 422 2.45 -6.73 24.52
CA ALA A 422 2.59 -6.54 25.96
C ALA A 422 2.06 -5.17 26.42
N VAL A 423 2.32 -4.13 25.64
CA VAL A 423 1.82 -2.78 25.92
C VAL A 423 0.30 -2.75 25.88
N ALA A 424 -0.34 -3.36 24.89
CA ALA A 424 -1.81 -3.36 24.82
C ALA A 424 -2.45 -4.17 25.97
N HIS A 425 -1.85 -5.29 26.40
CA HIS A 425 -2.33 -6.00 27.59
C HIS A 425 -2.20 -5.16 28.85
N PHE A 426 -1.09 -4.43 29.00
CA PHE A 426 -0.86 -3.54 30.14
C PHE A 426 -1.87 -2.40 30.17
N GLU A 427 -2.02 -1.66 29.06
CA GLU A 427 -2.93 -0.52 28.97
C GLU A 427 -4.41 -0.96 29.07
N LEU A 428 -4.77 -2.11 28.50
CA LEU A 428 -6.10 -2.70 28.69
C LEU A 428 -6.36 -3.05 30.15
N GLY A 429 -5.38 -3.65 30.84
CA GLY A 429 -5.49 -3.96 32.26
C GLY A 429 -5.68 -2.70 33.11
N TYR A 430 -4.99 -1.62 32.77
CA TYR A 430 -5.15 -0.32 33.44
C TYR A 430 -6.52 0.30 33.19
N ALA A 431 -7.01 0.27 31.95
CA ALA A 431 -8.37 0.73 31.60
C ALA A 431 -9.44 -0.07 32.36
N LEU A 432 -9.34 -1.40 32.39
CA LEU A 432 -10.28 -2.27 33.12
C LEU A 432 -10.23 -2.03 34.63
N ALA A 433 -9.06 -1.71 35.20
CA ALA A 433 -8.95 -1.37 36.61
C ALA A 433 -9.68 -0.07 36.94
N LEU A 434 -9.61 0.95 36.08
CA LEU A 434 -10.38 2.20 36.23
C LEU A 434 -11.89 1.95 36.16
N GLU A 435 -12.35 1.17 35.18
CA GLU A 435 -13.78 0.84 35.10
C GLU A 435 -14.27 0.07 36.33
N ALA A 436 -13.48 -0.91 36.79
CA ALA A 436 -13.79 -1.64 38.01
C ALA A 436 -13.85 -0.70 39.23
N HIS A 437 -12.92 0.26 39.35
CA HIS A 437 -12.95 1.27 40.41
C HIS A 437 -14.25 2.08 40.38
N ASP A 438 -14.63 2.59 39.21
CA ASP A 438 -15.80 3.47 39.06
C ASP A 438 -17.10 2.71 39.35
N GLU A 439 -17.25 1.49 38.85
CA GLU A 439 -18.43 0.65 39.08
C GLU A 439 -18.52 0.19 40.55
N ILE A 440 -17.40 -0.18 41.19
CA ILE A 440 -17.39 -0.53 42.61
C ILE A 440 -17.79 0.69 43.46
N LYS A 441 -17.22 1.87 43.19
CA LYS A 441 -17.60 3.10 43.93
C LYS A 441 -19.08 3.42 43.75
N HIS A 442 -19.58 3.35 42.52
CA HIS A 442 -20.99 3.59 42.27
C HIS A 442 -21.89 2.59 43.01
N GLY A 443 -21.52 1.31 43.05
CA GLY A 443 -22.22 0.30 43.85
C GLY A 443 -22.26 0.62 45.35
N LEU A 444 -21.12 1.07 45.91
CA LEU A 444 -21.03 1.47 47.33
C LEU A 444 -21.82 2.74 47.64
N GLU A 445 -21.92 3.68 46.70
CA GLU A 445 -22.77 4.88 46.83
C GLU A 445 -24.25 4.51 46.89
N LEU A 446 -24.67 3.51 46.10
CA LEU A 446 -26.06 3.03 46.06
C LEU A 446 -26.43 2.18 47.29
N ASP A 447 -25.49 1.35 47.78
CA ASP A 447 -25.67 0.55 49.00
C ASP A 447 -24.40 0.53 49.87
N PRO A 448 -24.29 1.44 50.85
CA PRO A 448 -23.14 1.50 51.75
C PRO A 448 -22.91 0.23 52.59
N ALA A 449 -23.93 -0.63 52.76
CA ALA A 449 -23.80 -1.87 53.54
C ALA A 449 -22.88 -2.89 52.85
N LEU A 450 -22.69 -2.79 51.53
CA LEU A 450 -21.77 -3.62 50.74
C LEU A 450 -20.32 -3.55 51.25
N THR A 451 -19.94 -2.45 51.91
CA THR A 451 -18.62 -2.28 52.54
C THR A 451 -18.28 -3.41 53.52
N ASN A 452 -19.28 -3.89 54.27
CA ASN A 452 -19.11 -4.96 55.27
C ASN A 452 -19.44 -6.34 54.69
N ALA A 453 -20.17 -6.41 53.58
CA ALA A 453 -20.60 -7.65 52.96
C ALA A 453 -19.57 -8.25 51.99
N ALA A 454 -18.66 -7.42 51.44
CA ALA A 454 -17.66 -7.84 50.45
C ALA A 454 -16.25 -7.27 50.74
N PRO A 455 -15.60 -7.69 51.85
CA PRO A 455 -14.31 -7.13 52.27
C PRO A 455 -13.18 -7.35 51.25
N GLU A 456 -13.22 -8.42 50.46
CA GLU A 456 -12.26 -8.69 49.40
C GLU A 456 -12.36 -7.68 48.25
N ILE A 457 -13.57 -7.23 47.92
CA ILE A 457 -13.81 -6.21 46.88
C ILE A 457 -13.30 -4.85 47.36
N ILE A 458 -13.47 -4.52 48.64
CA ILE A 458 -12.91 -3.31 49.23
C ILE A 458 -11.38 -3.34 49.23
N HIS A 459 -10.78 -4.49 49.53
CA HIS A 459 -9.33 -4.65 49.42
C HIS A 459 -8.84 -4.48 47.97
N ALA A 460 -9.54 -5.06 47.01
CA ALA A 460 -9.25 -4.89 45.58
C ALA A 460 -9.39 -3.42 45.16
N LEU A 461 -10.41 -2.69 45.62
CA LEU A 461 -10.59 -1.27 45.38
C LEU A 461 -9.38 -0.46 45.88
N ALA A 462 -8.89 -0.73 47.08
CA ALA A 462 -7.71 -0.04 47.63
C ALA A 462 -6.43 -0.31 46.81
N VAL A 463 -6.25 -1.54 46.32
CA VAL A 463 -5.15 -1.89 45.42
C VAL A 463 -5.29 -1.15 44.09
N ILE A 464 -6.48 -1.12 43.52
CA ILE A 464 -6.78 -0.41 42.28
C ILE A 464 -6.52 1.10 42.44
N GLU A 465 -6.94 1.72 43.55
CA GLU A 465 -6.66 3.12 43.85
C GLU A 465 -5.15 3.40 43.93
N HIS A 466 -4.36 2.46 44.49
CA HIS A 466 -2.89 2.57 44.48
C HIS A 466 -2.31 2.49 43.06
N VAL A 467 -2.83 1.59 42.22
CA VAL A 467 -2.40 1.43 40.82
C VAL A 467 -2.77 2.66 39.98
N ILE A 468 -4.00 3.16 40.09
CA ILE A 468 -4.47 4.35 39.40
C ILE A 468 -3.69 5.60 39.84
N GLY A 469 -3.39 5.71 41.15
CA GLY A 469 -2.60 6.79 41.72
C GLY A 469 -1.14 6.83 41.23
N ARG A 470 -0.61 5.72 40.69
CA ARG A 470 0.62 5.69 39.89
C ARG A 470 0.29 5.97 38.43
N ASP A 471 -0.07 7.21 38.12
CA ASP A 471 -0.24 7.65 36.74
C ASP A 471 1.08 7.43 35.95
N PRO A 472 1.13 6.49 34.98
CA PRO A 472 2.35 6.20 34.23
C PRO A 472 2.79 7.40 33.38
N THR A 473 1.89 8.36 33.12
CA THR A 473 2.21 9.60 32.39
C THR A 473 2.83 10.68 33.29
N LYS A 474 2.95 10.43 34.61
CA LYS A 474 3.55 11.35 35.60
C LYS A 474 4.91 10.90 36.15
N SER A 475 5.46 9.76 35.73
CA SER A 475 6.87 9.44 36.03
C SER A 475 7.77 10.15 35.02
N LYS A 476 8.52 11.14 35.53
CA LYS A 476 9.45 12.06 34.86
C LYS A 476 10.29 11.49 33.73
#